data_AF-A0A4Y3HVE5-F1
#
_entry.id   AF-A0A4Y3HVE5-F1
#
_cell.length_a   1.000
_cell.length_b   1.000
_cell.length_c   1.000
_cell.angle_alpha   90.00
_cell.angle_beta   90.00
_cell.angle_gamma   90.00
#
_symmetry.space_group_name_H-M   'P 1'
#
loop_
_entity.id
_entity.type
_entity.pdbx_description
1 polymer ?
#
loop_
_entity_poly.entity_id
_entity_poly.type
_entity_poly.pdbx_seq_one_letter_code
_entity_poly.pdbx_strand_id
1 'polypeptide(L)'
;MSRKPISGKGLLEGLTSNTAHADELAAITLDEFDLEPSESDYQAALKRIESLFDVAKPGTPGGDELERLVLLVEEYEEKHFPI
;
A
#
# COMPACT_ATOMS: atom_id res chain seq x y z
N MET A 1 25.98 47.01 38.96
CA MET A 1 26.69 47.01 37.66
C MET A 1 27.37 45.67 37.45
N SER A 2 26.91 44.92 36.44
CA SER A 2 27.59 43.95 35.57
C SER A 2 28.82 43.16 36.09
N ARG A 3 28.74 41.82 36.06
CA ARG A 3 29.21 41.00 34.92
C ARG A 3 28.96 39.48 35.13
N LYS A 4 28.05 38.97 34.29
CA LYS A 4 27.97 37.70 33.53
C LYS A 4 28.42 36.36 34.17
N PRO A 5 27.54 35.33 34.19
CA PRO A 5 27.92 33.97 34.54
C PRO A 5 28.65 33.25 33.40
N ILE A 6 29.50 32.33 33.83
CA ILE A 6 30.39 31.44 33.10
C ILE A 6 29.67 30.53 32.10
N SER A 7 30.28 30.43 30.92
CA SER A 7 29.99 29.51 29.82
C SER A 7 30.16 28.05 30.25
N GLY A 8 29.04 27.35 30.40
CA GLY A 8 28.97 25.89 30.56
C GLY A 8 28.37 25.28 29.30
N LYS A 9 29.24 24.97 28.35
CA LYS A 9 28.99 24.08 27.22
C LYS A 9 28.74 22.66 27.75
N GLY A 10 27.57 22.12 27.46
CA GLY A 10 27.15 20.79 27.87
C GLY A 10 25.97 20.33 27.01
N LEU A 11 26.32 19.76 25.86
CA LEU A 11 25.66 18.63 25.20
C LEU A 11 24.20 18.37 25.64
N LEU A 12 23.25 18.85 24.85
CA LEU A 12 21.94 18.22 24.75
C LEU A 12 22.11 16.88 24.02
N GLU A 13 22.57 15.87 24.76
CA GLU A 13 22.44 14.48 24.33
C GLU A 13 20.95 14.13 24.34
N GLY A 14 20.49 13.69 23.17
CA GLY A 14 19.10 13.51 22.84
C GLY A 14 18.40 12.53 23.78
N LEU A 15 17.22 12.97 24.24
CA LEU A 15 15.98 12.21 24.14
C LEU A 15 16.06 10.74 24.61
N THR A 16 16.30 10.54 25.89
CA THR A 16 15.70 9.38 26.57
C THR A 16 14.37 9.82 27.16
N SER A 17 13.28 9.30 26.63
CA SER A 17 12.01 9.12 27.34
C SER A 17 11.19 8.12 26.54
N ASN A 18 11.52 6.86 26.79
CA ASN A 18 10.60 5.73 26.72
C ASN A 18 9.32 6.06 27.52
N THR A 19 8.34 6.71 26.87
CA THR A 19 6.99 6.80 27.44
C THR A 19 6.12 5.74 26.79
N ALA A 20 5.55 4.90 27.65
CA ALA A 20 4.66 3.82 27.31
C ALA A 20 3.42 4.33 26.57
N HIS A 21 3.02 3.60 25.52
CA HIS A 21 1.62 3.51 25.17
C HIS A 21 1.23 2.03 25.22
N ALA A 22 0.77 1.63 26.40
CA ALA A 22 -0.19 0.54 26.50
C ALA A 22 -1.53 1.13 26.05
N ASP A 23 -2.06 0.65 24.93
CA ASP A 23 -3.45 0.18 24.79
C ASP A 23 -3.63 -0.36 23.36
N GLU A 24 -4.44 -1.39 23.27
CA GLU A 24 -4.68 -2.24 22.11
C GLU A 24 -5.27 -1.44 20.93
N LEU A 25 -4.85 -1.68 19.67
CA LEU A 25 -5.76 -1.72 18.52
C LEU A 25 -5.08 -2.39 17.31
N ALA A 26 -5.72 -3.50 16.89
CA ALA A 26 -5.58 -4.25 15.65
C ALA A 26 -4.26 -5.02 15.45
N ALA A 27 -4.29 -6.28 15.88
CA ALA A 27 -3.90 -7.33 14.96
C ALA A 27 -4.61 -7.05 13.63
N ILE A 28 -3.89 -6.51 12.65
CA ILE A 28 -4.24 -6.76 11.26
C ILE A 28 -4.06 -8.25 11.12
N THR A 29 -5.17 -8.95 11.32
CA THR A 29 -5.35 -10.31 10.87
C THR A 29 -5.00 -10.28 9.38
N LEU A 30 -3.80 -10.77 9.06
CA LEU A 30 -3.38 -11.09 7.70
C LEU A 30 -4.10 -12.36 7.20
N ASP A 31 -5.26 -12.64 7.76
CA ASP A 31 -6.15 -13.76 7.54
C ASP A 31 -7.47 -13.09 7.13
N GLU A 32 -7.92 -13.34 5.91
CA GLU A 32 -8.98 -12.60 5.18
C GLU A 32 -8.55 -11.32 4.44
N PHE A 33 -7.43 -11.37 3.72
CA PHE A 33 -7.36 -10.61 2.45
C PHE A 33 -7.89 -11.50 1.32
N ASP A 34 -9.10 -12.02 1.51
CA ASP A 34 -9.96 -12.37 0.38
C ASP A 34 -10.34 -11.02 -0.22
N LEU A 35 -9.41 -10.46 -1.00
CA LEU A 35 -9.70 -9.32 -1.84
C LEU A 35 -10.68 -9.80 -2.89
N GLU A 36 -11.95 -9.78 -2.53
CA GLU A 36 -12.96 -9.53 -3.53
C GLU A 36 -12.47 -8.30 -4.31
N PRO A 37 -12.25 -8.41 -5.64
CA PRO A 37 -11.78 -7.28 -6.42
C PRO A 37 -12.75 -6.12 -6.17
N SER A 38 -12.23 -4.98 -5.74
CA SER A 38 -13.08 -3.81 -5.51
C SER A 38 -13.34 -3.10 -6.84
N GLU A 39 -14.34 -2.22 -6.89
CA GLU A 39 -14.56 -1.35 -8.07
C GLU A 39 -13.28 -0.58 -8.45
N SER A 40 -12.46 -0.20 -7.46
CA SER A 40 -11.18 0.49 -7.71
C SER A 40 -10.14 -0.42 -8.36
N ASP A 41 -10.07 -1.69 -7.95
CA ASP A 41 -9.17 -2.68 -8.55
C ASP A 41 -9.61 -3.02 -9.97
N TYR A 42 -10.91 -3.15 -10.20
CA TYR A 42 -11.50 -3.32 -11.52
C TYR A 42 -11.14 -2.16 -12.46
N GLN A 43 -11.35 -0.91 -12.04
CA GLN A 43 -11.01 0.27 -12.84
C GLN A 43 -9.50 0.39 -13.09
N ALA A 44 -8.67 0.09 -12.09
CA ALA A 44 -7.22 0.07 -12.24
C ALA A 44 -6.76 -1.01 -13.22
N ALA A 45 -7.35 -2.20 -13.14
CA ALA A 45 -7.08 -3.30 -14.04
C ALA A 45 -7.45 -2.94 -15.48
N LEU A 46 -8.65 -2.39 -15.72
CA LEU A 46 -9.06 -1.94 -17.05
C LEU A 46 -8.06 -0.94 -17.65
N LYS A 47 -7.68 0.10 -16.91
CA LYS A 47 -6.72 1.10 -17.39
C LYS A 47 -5.35 0.50 -17.70
N ARG A 48 -4.93 -0.47 -16.91
CA ARG A 48 -3.66 -1.18 -17.10
C ARG A 48 -3.71 -2.11 -18.31
N ILE A 49 -4.82 -2.82 -18.49
CA ILE A 49 -5.12 -3.64 -19.67
C ILE A 49 -5.05 -2.77 -20.92
N GLU A 50 -5.76 -1.63 -20.97
CA GLU A 50 -5.71 -0.70 -22.12
C GLU A 50 -4.27 -0.28 -22.48
N SER A 51 -3.45 -0.02 -21.47
CA SER A 51 -2.05 0.38 -21.67
C SER A 51 -1.16 -0.76 -22.18
N LEU A 52 -1.51 -2.01 -21.85
CA LEU A 52 -0.76 -3.20 -22.22
C LEU A 52 -1.27 -3.86 -23.50
N PHE A 53 -2.54 -3.67 -23.86
CA PHE A 53 -3.23 -4.41 -24.92
C PHE A 53 -2.55 -4.31 -26.29
N ASP A 54 -2.01 -3.13 -26.64
CA ASP A 54 -1.31 -2.90 -27.92
C ASP A 54 0.14 -3.40 -27.94
N VAL A 55 0.79 -3.53 -26.78
CA VAL A 55 2.24 -3.76 -26.68
C VAL A 55 2.61 -5.12 -26.09
N ALA A 56 1.72 -5.70 -25.28
CA ALA A 56 1.92 -6.98 -24.62
C ALA A 56 1.87 -8.12 -25.64
N LYS A 57 2.78 -9.08 -25.47
CA LYS A 57 2.85 -10.28 -26.31
C LYS A 57 2.80 -11.53 -25.44
N PRO A 58 2.26 -12.65 -25.97
CA PRO A 58 2.29 -13.93 -25.28
C PRO A 58 3.73 -14.32 -24.89
N GLY A 59 3.90 -14.83 -23.67
CA GLY A 59 5.20 -15.24 -23.13
C GLY A 59 6.16 -14.07 -22.80
N THR A 60 5.64 -12.86 -22.68
CA THR A 60 6.38 -11.71 -22.16
C THR A 60 5.80 -11.28 -20.81
N PRO A 61 6.59 -10.64 -19.92
CA PRO A 61 6.08 -10.20 -18.62
C PRO A 61 4.83 -9.33 -18.69
N GLY A 62 4.68 -8.50 -19.73
CA GLY A 62 3.49 -7.70 -19.94
C GLY A 62 2.28 -8.52 -20.42
N GLY A 63 2.50 -9.61 -21.15
CA GLY A 63 1.46 -10.58 -21.49
C GLY A 63 0.99 -11.37 -20.28
N ASP A 64 1.91 -11.89 -19.46
CA ASP A 64 1.58 -12.57 -18.20
C ASP A 64 0.85 -11.63 -17.21
N GLU A 65 1.20 -10.34 -17.20
CA GLU A 65 0.47 -9.32 -16.46
C GLU A 65 -0.94 -9.11 -17.02
N LEU A 66 -1.08 -8.96 -18.34
CA LEU A 66 -2.37 -8.79 -19.02
C LEU A 66 -3.32 -9.95 -18.72
N GLU A 67 -2.86 -11.20 -18.80
CA GLU A 67 -3.66 -12.39 -18.52
C GLU A 67 -4.21 -12.38 -17.09
N ARG A 68 -3.40 -12.00 -16.10
CA ARG A 68 -3.85 -11.89 -14.70
C ARG A 68 -4.86 -10.76 -14.49
N LEU A 69 -4.65 -9.62 -15.15
CA LEU A 69 -5.57 -8.48 -15.03
C LEU A 69 -6.93 -8.81 -15.65
N VAL A 70 -6.95 -9.51 -16.79
CA VAL A 70 -8.19 -9.96 -17.43
C VAL A 70 -8.95 -10.91 -16.49
N LEU A 71 -8.27 -11.87 -15.87
CA LEU A 71 -8.90 -12.80 -14.93
C LEU A 71 -9.53 -12.07 -13.72
N LEU A 72 -8.86 -11.03 -13.20
CA LEU A 72 -9.40 -10.20 -12.12
C LEU A 72 -10.69 -9.48 -12.52
N VAL A 73 -10.71 -8.93 -13.74
CA VAL A 73 -11.88 -8.26 -14.32
C VAL A 73 -13.04 -9.26 -14.48
N GLU A 74 -12.77 -10.45 -15.03
CA GLU A 74 -13.77 -11.50 -15.18
C GLU A 74 -14.38 -11.92 -13.84
N GLU A 75 -13.55 -12.17 -12.82
CA GLU A 75 -14.05 -12.54 -11.48
C GLU A 75 -14.92 -11.43 -10.87
N TYR A 76 -14.53 -10.16 -11.05
CA TYR A 76 -15.33 -9.03 -10.62
C TYR A 76 -16.69 -8.99 -11.33
N GLU A 77 -16.70 -9.15 -12.65
CA GLU A 77 -17.93 -9.11 -13.45
C GLU A 77 -18.88 -10.26 -13.11
N GLU A 78 -18.37 -11.48 -12.92
CA GLU A 78 -19.20 -12.63 -12.53
C GLU A 78 -19.89 -12.42 -11.18
N LYS A 79 -19.21 -11.78 -10.22
CA LYS A 79 -19.76 -11.49 -8.88
C LYS A 79 -20.72 -10.30 -8.90
N HIS A 80 -20.40 -9.23 -9.63
CA HIS A 80 -21.14 -7.97 -9.59
C HIS A 80 -22.25 -7.83 -10.63
N PHE A 81 -22.14 -8.52 -11.77
CA PHE A 81 -23.09 -8.46 -12.87
C PHE A 81 -23.59 -9.86 -13.27
N PRO A 82 -24.26 -10.59 -12.34
CA PRO A 82 -24.84 -11.89 -12.67
C PRO A 82 -25.97 -11.74 -13.71
N ILE A 83 -25.83 -12.47 -14.81
CA ILE A 83 -26.75 -12.55 -15.95
C ILE A 83 -27.95 -13.48 -15.70
#